data_AF-A0A7S4NTX1-F1
#
_entry.id   AF-A0A7S4NTX1-F1
#
_cell.length_a   1.000
_cell.length_b   1.000
_cell.length_c   1.000
_cell.angle_alpha   90.00
_cell.angle_beta   90.00
_cell.angle_gamma   90.00
#
_symmetry.space_group_name_H-M   'P 1'
#
loop_
_entity.id
_entity.type
_entity.pdbx_description
1 polymer ?
#
loop_
_entity_poly.entity_id
_entity_poly.type
_entity_poly.pdbx_seq_one_letter_code
_entity_poly.pdbx_strand_id
1 'polypeptide(L)'
;IESYLGRRARRWDLTPEELIAKVEGMKNNLTTQFLLDHDLLYLDNFPIRRLFGPTLSQTQPVTEDHYKAVAALLPQFDLITTIENERERTKLLDKQLGWNVQMAEKVNSGPHPKFSKEFLPYIEELNKWTIALYHEAVRVMEENIAK
;
A
#
# COMPACT_ATOMS: atom_id res chain seq x y z
N ILE A 1 16.43 6.89 23.90
CA ILE A 1 15.28 6.31 23.17
C ILE A 1 14.37 7.40 22.55
N GLU A 2 14.66 8.69 22.76
CA GLU A 2 13.87 9.81 22.20
C GLU A 2 14.17 10.17 20.72
N SER A 3 15.14 9.55 20.05
CA SER A 3 15.58 10.01 18.70
C SER A 3 14.97 9.28 17.50
N TYR A 4 14.19 8.20 17.70
CA TYR A 4 13.58 7.42 16.60
C TYR A 4 12.07 7.65 16.45
N LEU A 5 11.36 7.95 17.55
CA LEU A 5 9.92 8.21 17.54
C LEU A 5 9.59 9.67 17.20
N GLY A 6 10.42 10.64 17.62
CA GLY A 6 10.22 12.07 17.31
C GLY A 6 10.43 12.46 15.83
N ARG A 7 11.04 11.58 15.01
CA ARG A 7 11.10 11.75 13.54
C ARG A 7 9.95 11.06 12.80
N ARG A 8 9.20 10.16 13.46
CA ARG A 8 7.97 9.57 12.91
C ARG A 8 6.75 10.44 13.15
N ALA A 9 6.72 11.17 14.26
CA ALA A 9 5.63 12.08 14.60
C ALA A 9 5.45 13.24 13.59
N ARG A 10 6.51 13.64 12.86
CA ARG A 10 6.45 14.68 11.82
C ARG A 10 6.03 14.19 10.42
N ARG A 11 5.85 12.87 10.22
CA ARG A 11 5.59 12.25 8.91
C ARG A 11 4.15 12.39 8.40
N TRP A 12 3.29 13.03 9.19
CA TRP A 12 1.85 13.13 8.93
C TRP A 12 1.31 14.54 9.17
N ASP A 13 2.18 15.55 9.30
CA ASP A 13 1.77 16.92 9.62
C ASP A 13 1.19 17.68 8.41
N LEU A 14 1.36 17.14 7.19
CA LEU A 14 0.72 17.70 6.01
C LEU A 14 -0.74 17.27 5.97
N THR A 15 -1.63 18.25 5.85
CA THR A 15 -3.02 17.92 5.54
C THR A 15 -3.09 17.28 4.15
N PRO A 16 -4.10 16.44 3.88
CA PRO A 16 -4.33 15.91 2.54
C PRO A 16 -4.30 16.99 1.45
N GLU A 17 -4.78 18.20 1.75
CA GLU A 17 -4.80 19.34 0.83
C GLU A 17 -3.39 19.88 0.54
N GLU A 18 -2.53 20.01 1.54
CA GLU A 18 -1.13 20.43 1.37
C GLU A 18 -0.35 19.40 0.55
N LEU A 19 -0.64 18.12 0.77
CA LEU A 19 -0.05 17.02 0.02
C LEU A 19 -0.45 17.04 -1.44
N ILE A 20 -1.75 17.23 -1.72
CA ILE A 20 -2.28 17.38 -3.08
C ILE A 20 -1.62 18.57 -3.77
N ALA A 21 -1.62 19.75 -3.15
CA ALA A 21 -1.01 20.96 -3.75
C ALA A 21 0.48 20.75 -4.06
N LYS A 22 1.20 20.03 -3.20
CA LYS A 22 2.62 19.75 -3.39
C LYS A 22 2.90 18.75 -4.51
N VAL A 23 2.10 17.68 -4.61
CA VAL A 23 2.18 16.71 -5.72
C VAL A 23 1.74 17.35 -7.03
N GLU A 24 0.65 18.14 -7.01
CA GLU A 24 0.09 18.76 -8.21
C GLU A 24 0.95 19.91 -8.76
N GLY A 25 1.56 20.71 -7.89
CA GLY A 25 2.48 21.77 -8.30
C GLY A 25 3.78 21.27 -8.95
N MET A 26 4.05 19.96 -8.91
CA MET A 26 5.33 19.37 -9.29
C MET A 26 5.21 18.30 -10.39
N LYS A 27 4.25 18.48 -11.33
CA LYS A 27 3.89 17.58 -12.46
C LYS A 27 5.03 16.80 -13.15
N ASN A 28 6.29 17.26 -13.08
CA ASN A 28 7.44 16.67 -13.78
C ASN A 28 8.58 16.11 -12.87
N ASN A 29 8.50 16.22 -11.54
CA ASN A 29 9.64 15.92 -10.63
C ASN A 29 9.41 14.76 -9.65
N LEU A 30 8.38 13.94 -9.88
CA LEU A 30 8.00 12.82 -9.00
C LEU A 30 8.91 11.61 -9.24
N THR A 31 10.14 11.67 -8.71
CA THR A 31 11.11 10.56 -8.67
C THR A 31 11.02 9.80 -7.35
N THR A 32 11.53 8.56 -7.25
CA THR A 32 11.62 7.83 -5.98
C THR A 32 12.33 8.64 -4.88
N GLN A 33 13.40 9.38 -5.23
CA GLN A 33 14.10 10.27 -4.29
C GLN A 33 13.20 11.42 -3.83
N PHE A 34 12.44 12.03 -4.74
CA PHE A 34 11.47 13.05 -4.37
C PHE A 34 10.40 12.51 -3.43
N LEU A 35 9.85 11.32 -3.71
CA LEU A 35 8.86 10.67 -2.87
C LEU A 35 9.42 10.38 -1.48
N LEU A 36 10.70 9.99 -1.38
CA LEU A 36 11.41 9.84 -0.11
C LEU A 36 11.53 11.15 0.66
N ASP A 37 11.98 12.21 -0.01
CA ASP A 37 12.19 13.54 0.59
C ASP A 37 10.87 14.17 1.08
N HIS A 38 9.74 13.64 0.63
CA HIS A 38 8.40 14.15 0.87
C HIS A 38 7.50 13.15 1.63
N ASP A 39 8.07 12.04 2.13
CA ASP A 39 7.33 10.97 2.82
C ASP A 39 6.16 10.38 2.00
N LEU A 40 6.21 10.48 0.67
CA LEU A 40 5.22 9.99 -0.30
C LEU A 40 5.49 8.55 -0.78
N LEU A 41 6.21 7.75 0.00
CA LEU A 41 6.61 6.39 -0.38
C LEU A 41 5.43 5.45 -0.68
N TYR A 42 4.23 5.75 -0.19
CA TYR A 42 3.03 4.99 -0.53
C TYR A 42 2.68 5.07 -2.02
N LEU A 43 3.21 6.07 -2.75
CA LEU A 43 3.11 6.21 -4.19
C LEU A 43 4.25 5.52 -4.96
N ASP A 44 5.15 4.80 -4.28
CA ASP A 44 6.33 4.13 -4.87
C ASP A 44 6.25 2.60 -4.73
N ASN A 45 5.17 2.00 -5.25
CA ASN A 45 4.97 0.55 -5.21
C ASN A 45 5.15 -0.08 -3.81
N PHE A 46 4.69 0.63 -2.77
CA PHE A 46 5.04 0.36 -1.38
C PHE A 46 4.81 -1.08 -0.90
N PRO A 47 3.67 -1.75 -1.21
CA PRO A 47 3.45 -3.14 -0.80
C PRO A 47 4.52 -4.10 -1.33
N ILE A 48 4.99 -3.91 -2.57
CA ILE A 48 6.05 -4.76 -3.15
C ILE A 48 7.35 -4.54 -2.39
N ARG A 49 7.74 -3.29 -2.17
CA ARG A 49 8.93 -2.96 -1.38
C ARG A 49 8.87 -3.57 0.02
N ARG A 50 7.69 -3.51 0.65
CA ARG A 50 7.47 -4.06 2.00
C ARG A 50 7.61 -5.57 2.05
N LEU A 51 7.06 -6.28 1.05
CA LEU A 51 7.04 -7.74 0.99
C LEU A 51 8.35 -8.34 0.45
N PHE A 52 9.01 -7.65 -0.48
CA PHE A 52 10.33 -8.06 -0.98
C PHE A 52 11.41 -7.98 0.11
N GLY A 53 11.24 -7.06 1.06
CA GLY A 53 12.06 -6.98 2.27
C GLY A 53 13.25 -6.03 2.15
N PRO A 54 14.20 -6.10 3.11
CA PRO A 54 15.27 -5.11 3.26
C PRO A 54 16.34 -5.15 2.15
N THR A 55 16.30 -6.14 1.27
CA THR A 55 17.20 -6.30 0.12
C THR A 55 16.97 -5.23 -0.96
N LEU A 56 15.76 -4.68 -1.04
CA LEU A 56 15.45 -3.60 -1.96
C LEU A 56 15.73 -2.24 -1.31
N SER A 57 16.79 -1.57 -1.76
CA SER A 57 17.12 -0.22 -1.29
C SER A 57 15.94 0.73 -1.48
N GLN A 58 15.70 1.61 -0.51
CA GLN A 58 14.63 2.62 -0.55
C GLN A 58 14.70 3.53 -1.79
N THR A 59 15.90 3.77 -2.31
CA THR A 59 16.14 4.62 -3.49
C THR A 59 16.06 3.88 -4.81
N GLN A 60 16.05 2.54 -4.78
CA GLN A 60 15.99 1.71 -5.99
C GLN A 60 14.55 1.61 -6.48
N PRO A 61 14.28 1.83 -7.79
CA PRO A 61 12.94 1.69 -8.35
C PRO A 61 12.44 0.24 -8.25
N VAL A 62 11.14 0.07 -8.02
CA VAL A 62 10.49 -1.24 -8.10
C VAL A 62 10.35 -1.66 -9.56
N THR A 63 10.77 -2.89 -9.88
CA THR A 63 10.77 -3.46 -11.23
C THR A 63 9.74 -4.58 -11.33
N GLU A 64 9.48 -5.04 -12.56
CA GLU A 64 8.64 -6.20 -12.82
C GLU A 64 9.15 -7.46 -12.11
N ASP A 65 10.47 -7.66 -12.03
CA ASP A 65 11.06 -8.82 -11.36
C ASP A 65 10.78 -8.80 -9.85
N HIS A 66 10.82 -7.63 -9.21
CA HIS A 66 10.44 -7.50 -7.80
C HIS A 66 8.96 -7.83 -7.60
N TYR A 67 8.09 -7.34 -8.50
CA TYR A 67 6.67 -7.70 -8.51
C TYR A 67 6.46 -9.20 -8.65
N LYS A 68 7.07 -9.86 -9.64
CA LYS A 68 6.94 -11.30 -9.87
C LYS A 68 7.41 -12.12 -8.67
N ALA A 69 8.52 -11.72 -8.07
CA ALA A 69 9.04 -12.37 -6.86
C ALA A 69 8.04 -12.28 -5.70
N VAL A 70 7.44 -11.10 -5.47
CA VAL A 70 6.42 -10.91 -4.43
C VAL A 70 5.11 -11.62 -4.76
N ALA A 71 4.66 -11.57 -6.01
CA ALA A 71 3.43 -12.24 -6.45
C ALA A 71 3.51 -13.76 -6.25
N ALA A 72 4.68 -14.37 -6.47
CA ALA A 72 4.91 -15.80 -6.21
C ALA A 72 4.84 -16.17 -4.71
N LEU A 73 4.91 -15.20 -3.80
CA LEU A 73 4.69 -15.42 -2.37
C LEU A 73 3.21 -15.45 -1.99
N LEU A 74 2.32 -14.85 -2.79
CA LEU A 74 0.91 -14.72 -2.44
C LEU A 74 0.24 -16.07 -2.09
N PRO A 75 0.42 -17.16 -2.85
CA PRO A 75 -0.17 -18.45 -2.50
C PRO A 75 0.39 -19.10 -1.23
N GLN A 76 1.49 -18.58 -0.69
CA GLN A 76 2.17 -19.11 0.50
C GLN A 76 1.66 -18.47 1.80
N PHE A 77 0.90 -17.37 1.72
CA PHE A 77 0.29 -16.78 2.89
C PHE A 77 -0.90 -17.61 3.37
N ASP A 78 -0.99 -17.82 4.68
CA ASP A 78 -2.12 -18.50 5.31
C ASP A 78 -3.46 -17.78 5.04
N LEU A 79 -3.40 -16.45 4.89
CA LEU A 79 -4.55 -15.60 4.63
C LEU A 79 -4.13 -14.32 3.87
N ILE A 80 -4.92 -13.96 2.86
CA ILE A 80 -4.85 -12.68 2.15
C ILE A 80 -6.21 -12.00 2.23
N THR A 81 -6.23 -10.69 2.49
CA THR A 81 -7.46 -9.90 2.65
C THR A 81 -7.27 -8.52 2.05
N THR A 82 -8.35 -7.91 1.57
CA THR A 82 -8.35 -6.51 1.12
C THR A 82 -9.10 -5.61 2.12
N ILE A 83 -8.90 -4.30 2.02
CA ILE A 83 -9.56 -3.32 2.90
C ILE A 83 -11.04 -3.20 2.53
N GLU A 84 -11.35 -3.33 1.24
CA GLU A 84 -12.68 -3.22 0.66
C GLU A 84 -13.62 -4.34 1.17
N ASN A 85 -13.06 -5.52 1.47
CA ASN A 85 -13.83 -6.71 1.86
C ASN A 85 -13.82 -6.93 3.38
N GLU A 86 -14.00 -5.86 4.16
CA GLU A 86 -13.90 -5.88 5.62
C GLU A 86 -14.82 -6.91 6.29
N ARG A 87 -16.04 -7.12 5.76
CA ARG A 87 -16.99 -8.14 6.27
C ARG A 87 -16.59 -9.57 5.93
N GLU A 88 -15.92 -9.79 4.80
CA GLU A 88 -15.46 -11.12 4.39
C GLU A 88 -14.17 -11.49 5.12
N ARG A 89 -13.32 -10.50 5.43
CA ARG A 89 -12.12 -10.64 6.24
C ARG A 89 -12.38 -11.38 7.55
N THR A 90 -13.43 -11.03 8.28
CA THR A 90 -13.76 -11.68 9.57
C THR A 90 -14.16 -13.13 9.40
N LYS A 91 -14.95 -13.42 8.36
CA LYS A 91 -15.38 -14.78 8.04
C LYS A 91 -14.19 -15.64 7.60
N LEU A 92 -13.27 -15.05 6.84
CA LEU A 92 -12.03 -15.70 6.42
C LEU A 92 -11.11 -15.98 7.60
N LEU A 93 -10.92 -15.02 8.51
CA LEU A 93 -10.12 -15.18 9.73
C LEU A 93 -10.67 -16.30 10.63
N ASP A 94 -11.99 -16.38 10.78
CA ASP A 94 -12.64 -17.45 11.54
C ASP A 94 -12.51 -18.81 10.83
N LYS A 95 -12.82 -18.88 9.52
CA LYS A 95 -12.78 -20.13 8.73
C LYS A 95 -11.35 -20.69 8.58
N GLN A 96 -10.36 -19.84 8.31
CA GLN A 96 -8.99 -20.29 7.97
C GLN A 96 -8.07 -20.39 9.20
N LEU A 97 -8.23 -19.50 10.18
CA LEU A 97 -7.35 -19.47 11.36
C LEU A 97 -8.05 -19.93 12.65
N GLY A 98 -9.37 -20.13 12.64
CA GLY A 98 -10.16 -20.44 13.84
C GLY A 98 -10.24 -19.26 14.81
N TRP A 99 -10.00 -18.05 14.33
CA TRP A 99 -9.97 -16.85 15.17
C TRP A 99 -11.37 -16.26 15.30
N ASN A 100 -11.89 -16.25 16.52
CA ASN A 100 -13.12 -15.52 16.84
C ASN A 100 -12.80 -14.03 16.95
N VAL A 101 -12.78 -13.34 15.81
CA VAL A 101 -12.43 -11.92 15.73
C VAL A 101 -13.67 -11.09 15.99
N GLN A 102 -13.71 -10.40 17.14
CA GLN A 102 -14.67 -9.32 17.34
C GLN A 102 -14.30 -8.18 16.38
N MET A 103 -15.28 -7.73 15.59
CA MET A 103 -15.07 -6.57 14.72
C MET A 103 -14.74 -5.36 15.59
N ALA A 104 -13.51 -4.86 15.48
CA ALA A 104 -13.18 -3.54 16.00
C ALA A 104 -14.13 -2.52 15.35
N GLU A 105 -14.57 -1.53 16.12
CA GLU A 105 -15.34 -0.42 15.59
C GLU A 105 -14.62 0.15 14.37
N LYS A 106 -15.38 0.46 13.32
CA LYS A 106 -14.86 1.00 12.08
C LYS A 106 -14.08 2.27 12.41
N VAL A 107 -12.76 2.17 12.39
CA VAL A 107 -11.90 3.36 12.50
C VAL A 107 -12.22 4.17 11.25
N ASN A 108 -12.90 5.30 11.42
CA ASN A 108 -13.04 6.28 10.35
C ASN A 108 -11.62 6.66 9.95
N SER A 109 -11.13 6.05 8.87
CA SER A 109 -9.93 6.53 8.20
C SER A 109 -10.18 8.01 7.93
N GLY A 110 -9.29 8.87 8.42
CA GLY A 110 -9.37 10.31 8.20
C GLY A 110 -9.50 10.64 6.71
N PRO A 111 -9.67 11.93 6.37
CA PRO A 111 -9.81 12.35 4.98
C PRO A 111 -8.67 11.79 4.13
N HIS A 112 -9.01 10.94 3.15
CA HIS A 112 -8.04 10.44 2.17
C HIS A 112 -7.80 11.54 1.13
N PRO A 113 -6.53 11.77 0.71
CA PRO A 113 -6.24 12.75 -0.33
C PRO A 113 -6.94 12.37 -1.63
N LYS A 114 -7.73 13.30 -2.18
CA LYS A 114 -8.37 13.19 -3.48
C LYS A 114 -7.55 13.98 -4.50
N PHE A 115 -6.78 13.27 -5.32
CA PHE A 115 -6.04 13.87 -6.42
C PHE A 115 -6.98 14.29 -7.54
N SER A 116 -6.65 15.37 -8.27
CA SER A 116 -7.39 15.72 -9.48
C SER A 116 -7.23 14.63 -10.55
N LYS A 117 -8.26 14.50 -11.41
CA LYS A 117 -8.32 13.43 -12.43
C LYS A 117 -7.13 13.44 -13.38
N GLU A 118 -6.52 14.60 -13.60
CA GLU A 118 -5.34 14.76 -14.47
C GLU A 118 -4.11 14.03 -13.94
N PHE A 119 -4.00 13.80 -12.63
CA PHE A 119 -2.85 13.17 -12.00
C PHE A 119 -3.02 11.66 -11.79
N LEU A 120 -4.25 11.15 -11.89
CA LEU A 120 -4.52 9.73 -11.71
C LEU A 120 -3.67 8.84 -12.63
N PRO A 121 -3.54 9.11 -13.95
CA PRO A 121 -2.73 8.27 -14.83
C PRO A 121 -1.26 8.22 -14.40
N TYR A 122 -0.75 9.32 -13.86
CA TYR A 122 0.65 9.39 -13.42
C TYR A 122 0.85 8.64 -12.10
N ILE A 123 -0.08 8.77 -11.15
CA ILE A 123 -0.08 8.01 -9.89
C ILE A 123 -0.21 6.51 -10.17
N GLU A 124 -1.06 6.14 -11.12
CA GLU A 124 -1.23 4.77 -11.58
C GLU A 124 0.06 4.24 -12.20
N GLU A 125 0.76 5.00 -13.03
CA GLU A 125 2.05 4.57 -13.60
C GLU A 125 3.12 4.38 -12.52
N LEU A 126 3.21 5.30 -11.54
CA LEU A 126 4.13 5.14 -10.40
C LEU A 126 3.80 3.90 -9.56
N ASN A 127 2.53 3.50 -9.50
CA ASN A 127 2.04 2.37 -8.69
C ASN A 127 1.61 1.16 -9.51
N LYS A 128 2.01 1.07 -10.78
CA LYS A 128 1.49 0.03 -11.68
C LYS A 128 1.71 -1.38 -11.16
N TRP A 129 2.81 -1.60 -10.45
CA TRP A 129 3.10 -2.91 -9.86
C TRP A 129 2.28 -3.17 -8.60
N THR A 130 2.01 -2.16 -7.77
CA THR A 130 1.02 -2.28 -6.69
C THR A 130 -0.35 -2.64 -7.23
N ILE A 131 -0.79 -1.99 -8.31
CA ILE A 131 -2.08 -2.26 -8.93
C ILE A 131 -2.11 -3.71 -9.44
N ALA A 132 -1.06 -4.15 -10.13
CA ALA A 132 -0.93 -5.53 -10.58
C ALA A 132 -0.93 -6.54 -9.41
N LEU A 133 -0.21 -6.25 -8.32
CA LEU A 133 -0.18 -7.08 -7.13
C LEU A 133 -1.54 -7.15 -6.43
N TYR A 134 -2.28 -6.03 -6.38
CA TYR A 134 -3.63 -6.00 -5.82
C TYR A 134 -4.56 -6.95 -6.57
N HIS A 135 -4.58 -6.90 -7.91
CA HIS A 135 -5.40 -7.81 -8.70
C HIS A 135 -5.03 -9.28 -8.49
N GLU A 136 -3.74 -9.57 -8.38
CA GLU A 136 -3.27 -10.93 -8.09
C GLU A 136 -3.67 -11.38 -6.67
N ALA A 137 -3.57 -10.49 -5.67
CA ALA A 137 -4.00 -10.78 -4.31
C ALA A 137 -5.51 -11.04 -4.21
N VAL A 138 -6.33 -10.27 -4.93
CA VAL A 138 -7.78 -10.49 -5.05
C VAL A 138 -8.06 -11.86 -5.66
N ARG A 139 -7.38 -12.21 -6.77
CA ARG A 139 -7.52 -13.51 -7.43
C ARG A 139 -7.22 -14.67 -6.47
N VAL A 140 -6.09 -14.61 -5.75
CA VAL A 140 -5.69 -15.64 -4.78
C VAL A 140 -6.68 -15.73 -3.60
N MET A 141 -7.17 -14.58 -3.12
CA MET A 141 -8.19 -14.53 -2.06
C MET A 141 -9.49 -15.22 -2.51
N GLU A 142 -9.99 -14.91 -3.70
CA GLU A 142 -11.20 -15.52 -4.27
C GLU A 142 -11.05 -17.03 -4.46
N GLU A 143 -9.89 -17.51 -4.92
CA GLU A 143 -9.57 -18.93 -5.03
C GLU A 143 -9.57 -19.65 -3.68
N ASN A 144 -9.16 -18.97 -2.62
CA ASN A 144 -9.15 -19.51 -1.26
C ASN A 144 -10.54 -19.51 -0.61
N ILE A 145 -11.42 -18.58 -0.98
CA ILE A 145 -12.83 -18.58 -0.54
C ILE A 145 -13.60 -19.75 -1.17
N ALA A 146 -13.33 -20.05 -2.44
CA ALA A 146 -14.04 -21.07 -3.22
C ALA A 146 -13.70 -22.53 -2.80
N LYS A 147 -12.61 -22.74 -2.06
CA LYS A 147 -12.22 -24.04 -1.50
C LYS A 147 -12.90 -24.30 -0.15
#